data_AF-A0A4U1L103-F1
#
_entry.id   AF-A0A4U1L103-F1
#
_cell.length_a   1.000
_cell.length_b   1.000
_cell.length_c   1.000
_cell.angle_alpha   90.00
_cell.angle_beta   90.00
_cell.angle_gamma   90.00
#
_symmetry.space_group_name_H-M   'P 1'
#
loop_
_entity.id
_entity.type
_entity.pdbx_description
1 polymer ?
#
loop_
_entity_poly.entity_id
_entity_poly.type
_entity_poly.pdbx_seq_one_letter_code
_entity_poly.pdbx_strand_id
1 'polypeptide(L)'
;MSEPSGYIYLIACNSPLSVKIGYTRKDPRIRLQQLQTGCPSRLVLLGWFPGDRADELAYHAELAEHRLTGEWFAVNERSSPKLVNPLTIMRINNRVYGYEPEPVCI
;
A
#
# COMPACT_ATOMS: atom_id res chain seq x y z
N MET A 1 -0.87 10.62 -22.31
CA MET A 1 -1.29 9.81 -21.15
C MET A 1 -0.76 8.42 -21.40
N SER A 2 0.26 8.00 -20.67
CA SER A 2 0.81 6.65 -20.79
C SER A 2 -0.21 5.66 -20.23
N GLU A 3 -0.49 4.57 -20.94
CA GLU A 3 -1.36 3.52 -20.42
C GLU A 3 -0.74 2.87 -19.17
N PRO A 4 -1.57 2.49 -18.17
CA PRO A 4 -1.05 1.84 -16.97
C PRO A 4 -0.38 0.53 -17.35
N SER A 5 0.92 0.44 -17.09
CA SER A 5 1.74 -0.73 -17.43
C SER A 5 1.69 -1.84 -16.36
N GLY A 6 0.93 -1.62 -15.28
CA GLY A 6 0.79 -2.54 -14.17
C GLY A 6 -0.10 -1.97 -13.06
N TYR A 7 0.23 -2.32 -11.83
CA TYR A 7 -0.52 -1.96 -10.63
C TYR A 7 0.40 -1.41 -9.54
N ILE A 8 -0.02 -0.32 -8.92
CA ILE A 8 0.48 0.13 -7.63
C ILE A 8 -0.30 -0.60 -6.54
N TYR A 9 0.38 -1.09 -5.51
CA TYR A 9 -0.22 -1.79 -4.39
C TYR A 9 0.23 -1.21 -3.05
N LEU A 10 -0.63 -1.38 -2.05
CA LEU A 10 -0.38 -0.96 -0.68
C LEU A 10 -0.50 -2.16 0.24
N ILE A 11 0.57 -2.49 0.95
CA ILE A 11 0.60 -3.59 1.92
C ILE A 11 0.88 -3.03 3.30
N ALA A 12 -0.05 -3.23 4.23
CA ALA A 12 0.15 -2.90 5.63
C ALA A 12 0.93 -3.98 6.38
N CYS A 13 1.74 -3.54 7.33
CA CYS A 13 2.28 -4.34 8.41
C CYS A 13 1.79 -3.73 9.72
N ASN A 14 1.32 -4.55 10.66
CA ASN A 14 0.78 -4.07 11.94
C ASN A 14 1.84 -3.96 13.05
N SER A 15 3.08 -4.41 12.81
CA SER A 15 4.15 -4.39 13.81
C SER A 15 5.53 -4.20 13.17
N PRO A 16 6.07 -2.96 13.15
CA PRO A 16 5.40 -1.70 13.48
C PRO A 16 4.35 -1.30 12.44
N LEU A 17 3.36 -0.48 12.84
CA LEU A 17 2.31 0.00 11.94
C LEU A 17 2.91 0.81 10.78
N SER A 18 2.92 0.20 9.60
CA SER A 18 3.57 0.74 8.42
C SER A 18 2.91 0.24 7.14
N VAL A 19 3.10 0.97 6.05
CA VAL A 19 2.58 0.59 4.73
C VAL A 19 3.71 0.57 3.73
N LYS A 20 3.79 -0.50 2.95
CA LYS A 20 4.63 -0.61 1.77
C LYS A 20 3.84 -0.16 0.55
N ILE A 21 4.42 0.73 -0.24
CA ILE A 21 3.87 1.15 -1.54
C ILE A 21 4.82 0.67 -2.62
N GLY A 22 4.33 -0.14 -3.56
CA GLY A 22 5.16 -0.63 -4.65
C GLY A 22 4.39 -0.91 -5.94
N TYR A 23 5.14 -1.14 -7.01
CA TYR A 23 4.63 -1.43 -8.34
C TYR A 23 4.86 -2.89 -8.73
N THR A 24 3.92 -3.44 -9.49
CA THR A 24 4.05 -4.74 -10.15
C THR A 24 3.37 -4.73 -11.50
N ARG A 25 3.96 -5.41 -12.49
CA ARG A 25 3.29 -5.71 -13.78
C ARG A 25 2.28 -6.85 -13.68
N LYS A 26 2.35 -7.62 -12.60
CA LYS A 26 1.55 -8.82 -12.34
C LYS A 26 0.60 -8.58 -11.18
N ASP A 27 -0.11 -9.62 -10.78
CA ASP A 27 -1.00 -9.61 -9.63
C ASP A 27 -0.31 -9.17 -8.31
N PRO A 28 -0.82 -8.14 -7.61
CA PRO A 28 -0.32 -7.70 -6.31
C PRO A 28 -0.35 -8.74 -5.18
N ARG A 29 -1.27 -9.72 -5.23
CA ARG A 29 -1.37 -10.78 -4.20
C ARG A 29 -0.14 -11.69 -4.20
N ILE A 30 0.50 -11.87 -5.36
CA ILE A 30 1.77 -12.58 -5.46
C ILE A 30 2.86 -11.84 -4.68
N ARG A 31 2.86 -10.50 -4.72
CA ARG A 31 3.82 -9.69 -3.94
C ARG A 31 3.55 -9.76 -2.44
N LEU A 32 2.28 -9.78 -2.04
CA LEU A 32 1.92 -10.04 -0.64
C LEU A 32 2.51 -11.36 -0.14
N GLN A 33 2.28 -12.46 -0.88
CA GLN A 33 2.80 -13.78 -0.49
C GLN A 33 4.34 -13.80 -0.42
N GLN A 34 5.01 -13.21 -1.40
CA GLN A 34 6.48 -13.12 -1.43
C GLN A 34 7.05 -12.28 -0.29
N LEU A 35 6.37 -11.20 0.11
CA LEU A 35 6.81 -10.38 1.23
C LEU A 35 6.53 -11.06 2.58
N GLN A 36 5.43 -11.80 2.68
CA GLN A 36 5.06 -12.51 3.91
C GLN A 36 6.07 -13.60 4.28
N THR A 37 6.73 -14.27 3.32
CA THR A 37 7.76 -15.27 3.63
C THR A 37 8.98 -14.68 4.34
N GLY A 38 9.29 -13.41 4.07
CA GLY A 38 10.40 -12.68 4.69
C GLY A 38 9.99 -11.80 5.87
N CYS A 39 8.70 -11.77 6.23
CA CYS A 39 8.17 -10.92 7.29
C CYS A 39 7.48 -11.79 8.36
N PRO A 40 7.97 -11.79 9.62
CA PRO A 40 7.31 -12.54 10.69
C PRO A 40 5.96 -11.93 11.10
N SER A 41 5.77 -10.64 10.84
CA SER A 41 4.51 -9.93 11.07
C SER A 41 3.52 -10.23 9.95
N ARG A 42 2.23 -10.36 10.30
CA ARG A 42 1.17 -10.51 9.29
C ARG A 42 1.08 -9.25 8.42
N LEU A 43 1.15 -9.45 7.12
CA LEU A 43 0.95 -8.43 6.10
C LEU A 43 -0.47 -8.50 5.55
N VAL A 44 -1.03 -7.34 5.20
CA VAL A 44 -2.38 -7.22 4.63
C VAL A 44 -2.31 -6.36 3.38
N LEU A 45 -2.80 -6.88 2.25
CA LEU A 45 -2.99 -6.07 1.05
C LEU A 45 -4.20 -5.14 1.28
N LEU A 46 -3.92 -3.85 1.45
CA LEU A 46 -4.96 -2.83 1.67
C LEU A 46 -5.71 -2.50 0.38
N GLY A 47 -5.01 -2.56 -0.75
CA GLY A 47 -5.58 -2.27 -2.05
C GLY A 47 -4.51 -2.14 -3.14
N TRP A 48 -4.98 -2.03 -4.37
CA TRP A 48 -4.15 -1.82 -5.54
C TRP A 48 -4.95 -1.09 -6.63
N PHE A 49 -4.23 -0.40 -7.53
CA PHE A 49 -4.85 0.33 -8.63
C PHE A 49 -3.93 0.34 -9.87
N PRO A 50 -4.48 0.45 -11.09
CA PRO A 50 -3.68 0.56 -12.30
C PRO A 50 -2.76 1.78 -12.25
N GLY A 51 -1.49 1.59 -12.58
CA GLY A 51 -0.49 2.65 -12.60
C GLY A 51 0.83 2.17 -13.17
N ASP A 52 1.83 3.04 -13.13
CA ASP A 52 3.18 2.75 -13.59
C ASP A 52 4.26 3.15 -12.57
N ARG A 53 5.53 2.93 -12.91
CA ARG A 53 6.64 3.22 -11.99
C ARG A 53 6.79 4.70 -11.66
N ALA A 54 6.35 5.60 -12.53
CA ALA A 54 6.34 7.03 -12.25
C ALA A 54 5.31 7.38 -11.17
N ASP A 55 4.14 6.71 -11.17
CA ASP A 55 3.16 6.85 -10.09
C ASP A 55 3.74 6.41 -8.74
N GLU A 56 4.42 5.25 -8.70
CA GLU A 56 5.10 4.77 -7.49
C GLU A 56 6.08 5.83 -6.96
N LEU A 57 6.92 6.37 -7.85
CA LEU A 57 7.94 7.36 -7.49
C LEU A 57 7.30 8.66 -6.99
N ALA A 58 6.19 9.10 -7.61
CA ALA A 58 5.45 10.27 -7.17
C ALA A 58 4.88 10.07 -5.75
N TYR A 59 4.32 8.90 -5.44
CA TYR A 59 3.85 8.60 -4.08
C TYR A 59 4.99 8.51 -3.08
N HIS A 60 6.13 7.93 -3.46
CA HIS A 60 7.31 7.90 -2.59
C HIS A 60 7.84 9.30 -2.30
N ALA A 61 7.77 10.22 -3.26
CA ALA A 61 8.15 11.62 -3.07
C ALA A 61 7.14 12.38 -2.19
N GLU A 62 5.82 12.19 -2.41
CA GLU A 62 4.77 12.80 -1.58
C GLU A 62 4.86 12.35 -0.12
N LEU A 63 5.22 11.08 0.12
CA LEU A 63 5.29 10.49 1.45
C LEU A 63 6.71 10.40 2.01
N ALA A 64 7.67 11.11 1.40
CA ALA A 64 9.08 11.03 1.80
C ALA A 64 9.31 11.36 3.27
N GLU A 65 8.51 12.27 3.84
CA GLU A 65 8.54 12.65 5.28
C GLU A 65 8.13 11.51 6.23
N HIS A 66 7.40 10.50 5.73
CA HIS A 66 6.96 9.34 6.50
C HIS A 66 7.76 8.09 6.17
N ARG A 67 8.78 8.17 5.31
CA ARG A 67 9.56 7.02 4.88
C ARG A 67 10.37 6.43 6.03
N LEU A 68 10.18 5.15 6.31
CA LEU A 68 10.93 4.39 7.30
C LEU A 68 12.20 3.80 6.69
N THR A 69 12.04 2.85 5.78
CA THR A 69 13.15 2.17 5.10
C THR A 69 12.68 1.57 3.79
N GLY A 70 13.51 1.66 2.73
CA GLY A 70 13.16 1.16 1.41
C GLY A 70 11.83 1.75 0.92
N GLU A 71 10.83 0.91 0.71
CA GLU A 71 9.51 1.30 0.22
C GLU A 71 8.44 1.31 1.34
N TRP A 72 8.86 1.29 2.61
CA TRP A 72 7.99 1.29 3.79
C TRP A 72 7.83 2.69 4.37
N PHE A 73 6.60 3.03 4.74
CA PHE A 73 6.20 4.32 5.26
C PHE A 73 5.46 4.16 6.59
N ALA A 74 5.74 5.04 7.55
CA ALA A 74 5.09 5.07 8.85
C ALA A 74 3.64 5.51 8.70
N VAL A 75 2.74 4.81 9.40
CA VAL A 75 1.37 5.26 9.58
C VAL A 75 1.25 5.70 11.03
N ASN A 76 1.18 7.02 11.25
CA ASN A 76 0.90 7.59 12.57
C ASN A 76 -0.29 8.55 12.47
N GLU A 77 -0.89 8.92 13.61
CA GLU A 77 -2.03 9.85 13.67
C GLU A 77 -1.73 11.23 13.04
N ARG A 78 -0.44 11.57 12.89
CA ARG A 78 0.06 12.80 12.25
C ARG A 78 0.30 12.64 10.75
N SER A 79 0.33 11.41 10.21
CA SER A 79 0.58 11.08 8.82
C SER A 79 -0.60 11.40 7.91
N SER A 80 -1.13 12.63 7.99
CA SER A 80 -2.36 13.09 7.32
C SER A 80 -3.61 12.23 7.62
N PRO A 81 -4.83 12.79 7.54
CA PRO A 81 -6.07 12.00 7.59
C PRO A 81 -6.22 10.98 6.43
N LYS A 82 -5.21 10.83 5.57
CA LYS A 82 -5.18 9.89 4.43
C LYS A 82 -4.73 8.46 4.81
N LEU A 83 -4.06 8.28 5.95
CA LEU A 83 -3.48 6.98 6.35
C LEU A 83 -4.00 6.47 7.72
N VAL A 84 -4.87 7.21 8.41
CA VAL A 84 -5.21 7.01 9.83
C VAL A 84 -6.11 5.81 10.16
N ASN A 85 -6.42 4.92 9.21
CA ASN A 85 -7.05 3.66 9.58
C ASN A 85 -6.79 2.59 8.51
N PRO A 86 -6.19 1.42 8.84
CA PRO A 86 -6.14 0.30 7.91
C PRO A 86 -7.54 -0.19 7.47
N LEU A 87 -8.60 0.26 8.15
CA LEU A 87 -10.00 -0.06 7.88
C LEU A 87 -10.84 1.12 7.33
N THR A 88 -10.25 2.28 7.03
CA THR A 88 -11.03 3.42 6.52
C THR A 88 -10.30 4.10 5.37
N ILE A 89 -10.57 3.65 4.16
CA ILE A 89 -10.59 4.47 2.94
C ILE A 89 -9.34 5.35 2.76
N MET A 90 -8.32 4.83 2.09
CA MET A 90 -7.22 5.67 1.62
C MET A 90 -7.74 6.60 0.52
N ARG A 91 -7.87 7.90 0.85
CA ARG A 91 -8.25 8.94 -0.12
C ARG A 91 -6.99 9.52 -0.75
N ILE A 92 -6.53 8.87 -1.82
CA ILE A 92 -5.44 9.37 -2.67
C ILE A 92 -6.08 10.07 -3.87
N ASN A 93 -5.76 11.35 -4.10
CA ASN A 93 -6.25 12.14 -5.25
C ASN A 93 -7.78 12.10 -5.45
N ASN A 94 -8.55 12.29 -4.38
CA ASN A 94 -10.02 12.33 -4.41
C ASN A 94 -10.71 11.01 -4.80
N ARG A 95 -9.98 9.87 -4.82
CA ARG A 95 -10.53 8.54 -5.06
C ARG A 95 -10.57 7.73 -3.78
N VAL A 96 -11.73 7.12 -3.52
CA VAL A 96 -12.00 6.20 -2.41
C VAL A 96 -11.71 4.79 -2.93
N TYR A 97 -10.66 4.15 -2.42
CA TYR A 97 -10.34 2.77 -2.80
C TYR A 97 -10.92 1.81 -1.75
N GLY A 98 -11.83 0.96 -2.21
CA GLY A 98 -12.55 -0.01 -1.39
C GLY A 98 -11.65 -1.18 -0.99
N TYR A 99 -11.74 -1.53 0.28
CA TYR A 99 -11.28 -2.79 0.86
C TYR A 99 -12.09 -3.94 0.22
N GLU A 100 -11.44 -4.92 -0.39
CA GLU A 100 -12.04 -6.25 -0.60
C GLU A 100 -11.77 -7.07 0.68
N PRO A 101 -12.74 -7.21 1.60
CA PRO A 101 -12.61 -8.17 2.68
C PRO A 101 -12.53 -9.57 2.08
N GLU A 102 -11.38 -10.23 2.20
CA GLU A 102 -11.38 -11.70 2.19
C GLU A 102 -12.36 -12.15 3.29
N PRO A 103 -13.28 -13.08 3.01
CA PRO A 103 -14.21 -13.56 4.02
C PRO A 103 -13.40 -14.20 5.15
N VAL A 104 -13.53 -13.65 6.36
CA VAL A 104 -13.07 -14.32 7.57
C VAL A 104 -13.97 -15.55 7.72
N CYS A 105 -13.49 -16.71 7.28
CA CYS A 105 -14.06 -17.98 7.70
C CYS A 105 -13.83 -18.11 9.21
N ILE A 106 -14.88 -17.85 9.99
CA ILE A 106 -15.02 -18.28 11.38
C ILE A 106 -15.27 -19.78 11.47
#